data_AF-A0A1B9AGD4-F1
#
_entry.id   AF-A0A1B9AGD4-F1
#
_cell.length_a   1.000
_cell.length_b   1.000
_cell.length_c   1.000
_cell.angle_alpha   90.00
_cell.angle_beta   90.00
_cell.angle_gamma   90.00
#
_symmetry.space_group_name_H-M   'P 1'
#
loop_
_entity.id
_entity.type
_entity.pdbx_description
1 polymer ?
#
loop_
_entity_poly.entity_id
_entity_poly.type
_entity_poly.pdbx_seq_one_letter_code
_entity_poly.pdbx_strand_id
1 'polypeptide(L)'
;MEKVDNIEEILSIALKCKINAFGELTIYDTSIRRGSYYVIKPTNVYLHTEVKVGAEKLGLDFRKKKVKIDNFYSELQTMIPLELEDCLCIDTNE
;
A
#
# COMPACT_ATOMS: atom_id res chain seq x y z
N MET A 1 -13.35 9.88 -20.09
CA MET A 1 -12.44 9.56 -18.97
C MET A 1 -12.27 8.05 -19.01
N GLU A 2 -11.04 7.55 -19.14
CA GLU A 2 -10.76 6.11 -19.16
C GLU A 2 -11.28 5.47 -17.85
N LYS A 3 -11.94 4.33 -17.97
CA LYS A 3 -12.50 3.62 -16.83
C LYS A 3 -11.35 2.88 -16.14
N VAL A 4 -10.99 3.32 -14.94
CA VAL A 4 -10.00 2.63 -14.12
C VAL A 4 -10.72 1.62 -13.25
N ASP A 5 -10.29 0.35 -13.28
CA ASP A 5 -10.98 -0.76 -12.60
C ASP A 5 -10.13 -1.43 -11.51
N ASN A 6 -8.88 -1.01 -11.31
CA ASN A 6 -8.00 -1.57 -10.28
C ASN A 6 -7.01 -0.53 -9.72
N ILE A 7 -6.47 -0.81 -8.53
CA ILE A 7 -5.58 0.12 -7.82
C ILE A 7 -4.21 0.29 -8.50
N GLU A 8 -3.73 -0.72 -9.22
CA GLU A 8 -2.41 -0.71 -9.87
C GLU A 8 -2.36 0.34 -11.00
N GLU A 9 -3.47 0.48 -11.72
CA GLU A 9 -3.61 1.49 -12.75
C GLU A 9 -3.62 2.90 -12.17
N ILE A 10 -4.32 3.11 -11.04
CA ILE A 10 -4.29 4.39 -10.31
C ILE A 10 -2.86 4.71 -9.84
N LEU A 11 -2.14 3.74 -9.28
CA LEU A 11 -0.74 3.87 -8.86
C LEU A 11 0.17 4.24 -10.03
N SER A 12 -0.02 3.60 -11.19
CA SER A 12 0.74 3.89 -12.42
C SER A 12 0.49 5.32 -12.90
N ILE A 13 -0.76 5.79 -12.86
CA ILE A 13 -1.12 7.16 -13.23
C ILE A 13 -0.49 8.15 -12.23
N ALA A 14 -0.65 7.93 -10.92
CA ALA A 14 -0.07 8.78 -9.88
C ALA A 14 1.46 8.87 -10.00
N LEU A 15 2.13 7.75 -10.29
CA LEU A 15 3.57 7.69 -10.54
C LEU A 15 3.99 8.50 -11.78
N LYS A 16 3.21 8.47 -12.86
CA LYS A 16 3.47 9.25 -14.09
C LYS A 16 3.21 10.75 -13.91
N CYS A 17 2.25 11.11 -13.07
CA CYS A 17 1.88 12.49 -12.78
C CYS A 17 2.73 13.14 -11.67
N LYS A 18 3.66 12.39 -11.06
CA LYS A 18 4.44 12.88 -9.92
C LYS A 18 5.30 14.09 -10.29
N ILE A 19 5.49 14.98 -9.33
CA ILE A 19 6.45 16.09 -9.41
C ILE A 19 7.67 15.81 -8.51
N ASN A 20 8.69 16.65 -8.59
CA ASN A 20 9.83 16.56 -7.67
C ASN A 20 9.34 16.64 -6.21
N ALA A 21 10.00 15.87 -5.32
CA ALA A 21 9.62 15.68 -3.92
C ALA A 21 8.30 14.91 -3.67
N PHE A 22 7.65 14.37 -4.71
CA PHE A 22 6.49 13.49 -4.56
C PHE A 22 6.95 12.02 -4.41
N GLY A 23 7.10 11.60 -3.15
CA GLY A 23 7.68 10.31 -2.75
C GLY A 23 6.74 9.10 -2.86
N GLU A 24 7.26 7.91 -2.55
CA GLU A 24 6.52 6.63 -2.61
C GLU A 24 5.25 6.66 -1.74
N LEU A 25 5.35 7.15 -0.50
CA LEU A 25 4.21 7.32 0.39
C LEU A 25 3.13 8.21 -0.24
N THR A 26 3.50 9.40 -0.74
CA THR A 26 2.54 10.34 -1.33
C THR A 26 1.83 9.76 -2.56
N ILE A 27 2.54 8.97 -3.37
CA ILE A 27 1.98 8.24 -4.52
C ILE A 27 0.95 7.21 -4.04
N TYR A 28 1.30 6.43 -3.03
CA TYR A 28 0.40 5.43 -2.45
C TYR A 28 -0.86 6.09 -1.89
N ASP A 29 -0.69 7.06 -1.01
CA ASP A 29 -1.73 7.86 -0.37
C ASP A 29 -2.73 8.47 -1.36
N THR A 30 -2.21 9.08 -2.42
CA THR A 30 -3.03 9.68 -3.49
C THR A 30 -3.82 8.61 -4.22
N SER A 31 -3.20 7.46 -4.47
CA SER A 31 -3.81 6.34 -5.17
C SER A 31 -4.91 5.69 -4.35
N ILE A 32 -4.70 5.49 -3.04
CA ILE A 32 -5.72 4.96 -2.12
C ILE A 32 -6.91 5.92 -2.02
N ARG A 33 -6.67 7.23 -1.87
CA ARG A 33 -7.74 8.23 -1.82
C ARG A 33 -8.55 8.27 -3.12
N ARG A 34 -7.86 8.19 -4.27
CA ARG A 34 -8.53 8.15 -5.58
C ARG A 34 -9.27 6.83 -5.81
N GLY A 35 -8.71 5.70 -5.38
CA GLY A 35 -9.35 4.39 -5.43
C GLY A 35 -10.62 4.35 -4.59
N SER A 36 -10.59 4.87 -3.37
CA SER A 36 -11.75 5.00 -2.49
C SER A 36 -12.90 5.79 -3.13
N TYR A 37 -12.61 6.88 -3.85
CA TYR A 37 -13.62 7.62 -4.61
C TYR A 37 -14.33 6.75 -5.68
N TYR A 38 -13.63 5.78 -6.26
CA TYR A 38 -14.17 4.83 -7.23
C TYR A 38 -14.61 3.49 -6.64
N VAL A 39 -14.60 3.34 -5.30
CA VAL A 39 -14.89 2.07 -4.61
C VAL A 39 -13.92 0.94 -5.03
N ILE A 40 -12.70 1.30 -5.44
CA ILE A 40 -11.62 0.38 -5.79
C ILE A 40 -10.71 0.24 -4.59
N LYS A 41 -10.63 -0.99 -4.05
CA LYS A 41 -9.79 -1.32 -2.89
C LYS A 41 -8.56 -2.12 -3.32
N PRO A 42 -7.42 -1.99 -2.61
CA PRO A 42 -6.28 -2.86 -2.83
C PRO A 42 -6.60 -4.30 -2.43
N THR A 43 -6.03 -5.26 -3.16
CA THR A 43 -6.10 -6.70 -2.87
C THR A 43 -4.83 -7.23 -2.21
N ASN A 44 -3.81 -6.38 -2.07
CA ASN A 44 -2.52 -6.69 -1.47
C ASN A 44 -2.13 -5.56 -0.52
N VAL A 45 -1.35 -5.89 0.51
CA VAL A 45 -0.75 -4.91 1.43
C VAL A 45 0.46 -4.31 0.73
N TYR A 46 0.50 -3.00 0.55
CA TYR A 46 1.60 -2.31 -0.14
C TYR A 46 2.66 -1.90 0.87
N LEU A 47 3.93 -2.13 0.53
CA LEU A 47 5.05 -1.86 1.42
C LEU A 47 5.80 -0.60 0.98
N HIS A 48 5.32 0.58 1.39
CA HIS A 48 6.14 1.80 1.34
C HIS A 48 7.13 1.83 2.50
N THR A 49 7.94 2.90 2.59
CA THR A 49 9.09 3.01 3.49
C THR A 49 8.79 2.59 4.93
N GLU A 50 7.76 3.17 5.55
CA GLU A 50 7.39 2.95 6.95
C GLU A 50 6.75 1.57 7.18
N VAL A 51 5.99 1.08 6.20
CA VAL A 51 5.34 -0.25 6.25
C VAL A 51 6.36 -1.38 6.13
N LYS A 52 7.46 -1.16 5.39
CA LYS A 52 8.56 -2.14 5.30
C LYS A 52 9.15 -2.44 6.68
N VAL A 53 9.17 -1.46 7.59
CA VAL A 53 9.69 -1.63 8.96
C VAL A 53 8.81 -2.60 9.75
N GLY A 54 7.49 -2.42 9.73
CA GLY A 54 6.57 -3.36 10.37
C GLY A 54 6.64 -4.74 9.73
N ALA A 55 6.69 -4.80 8.39
CA ALA A 55 6.77 -6.05 7.66
C ALA A 55 8.03 -6.85 8.03
N GLU A 56 9.19 -6.19 8.14
CA GLU A 56 10.44 -6.79 8.59
C GLU A 56 10.31 -7.34 10.02
N LYS A 57 9.74 -6.57 10.95
CA LYS A 57 9.53 -6.98 12.34
C LYS A 57 8.58 -8.18 12.48
N LEU A 58 7.62 -8.33 11.57
CA LEU A 58 6.73 -9.51 11.50
C LEU A 58 7.31 -10.67 10.67
N GLY A 59 8.55 -10.58 10.19
CA GLY A 59 9.19 -11.65 9.41
C GLY A 59 8.60 -11.85 8.01
N LEU A 60 7.91 -10.86 7.46
CA LEU A 60 7.39 -10.87 6.10
C LEU A 60 8.49 -10.51 5.09
N ASP A 61 8.31 -10.86 3.82
CA ASP A 61 9.26 -10.52 2.75
C ASP A 61 9.17 -9.03 2.37
N PHE A 62 9.75 -8.17 3.21
CA PHE A 62 9.71 -6.71 3.13
C PHE A 62 10.44 -6.11 1.90
N ARG A 63 11.19 -6.92 1.16
CA ARG A 63 11.87 -6.53 -0.08
C ARG A 63 10.91 -6.41 -1.26
N LYS A 64 9.70 -6.97 -1.15
CA LYS A 64 8.66 -6.84 -2.16
C LYS A 64 7.97 -5.48 -2.08
N LYS A 65 7.37 -5.04 -3.18
CA LYS A 65 6.53 -3.82 -3.20
C LYS A 65 5.18 -4.03 -2.51
N LYS A 66 4.72 -5.28 -2.43
CA LYS A 66 3.44 -5.66 -1.86
C LYS A 66 3.43 -7.12 -1.44
N VAL A 67 2.58 -7.45 -0.48
CA VAL A 67 2.42 -8.76 0.12
C VAL A 67 0.94 -9.17 0.05
N LYS A 68 0.68 -10.43 -0.31
CA LYS A 68 -0.67 -11.00 -0.26
C LYS A 68 -1.08 -11.26 1.19
N ILE A 69 -2.36 -11.09 1.49
CA ILE A 69 -2.91 -11.38 2.84
C ILE A 69 -2.55 -12.81 3.28
N ASP A 70 -2.59 -13.79 2.38
CA ASP A 70 -2.27 -15.19 2.65
C ASP A 70 -0.85 -15.43 3.20
N ASN A 71 0.06 -14.47 3.04
CA ASN A 71 1.42 -14.56 3.58
C ASN A 71 1.53 -14.07 5.04
N PHE A 72 0.47 -13.50 5.60
CA PHE A 72 0.41 -13.08 7.01
C PHE A 72 0.05 -14.27 7.92
N TYR A 73 0.28 -14.11 9.22
CA TYR A 73 -0.23 -15.04 10.23
C TYR A 73 -1.75 -15.18 10.14
N SER A 74 -2.28 -16.38 10.35
CA SER A 74 -3.70 -16.73 10.17
C SER A 74 -4.67 -15.76 10.86
N GLU A 75 -4.29 -15.26 12.02
CA GLU A 75 -5.04 -14.33 12.86
C GLU A 75 -5.22 -12.98 12.17
N LEU A 76 -4.23 -12.55 11.39
CA LEU A 76 -4.21 -11.29 10.65
C LEU A 76 -4.88 -11.43 9.26
N GLN A 77 -5.10 -12.65 8.77
CA GLN A 77 -5.66 -12.87 7.42
C GLN A 77 -7.14 -12.42 7.29
N THR A 78 -7.81 -12.15 8.41
CA THR A 78 -9.20 -11.65 8.43
C THR A 78 -9.31 -10.14 8.20
N MET A 79 -8.19 -9.41 8.35
CA MET A 79 -8.13 -7.97 8.16
C MET A 79 -8.07 -7.61 6.67
N ILE A 80 -8.59 -6.43 6.31
CA ILE A 80 -8.45 -5.94 4.93
C ILE A 80 -7.04 -5.39 4.69
N PRO A 81 -6.55 -5.33 3.43
CA PRO A 81 -5.18 -4.90 3.16
C PRO A 81 -4.81 -3.50 3.66
N LEU A 82 -5.79 -2.60 3.74
CA LEU A 82 -5.58 -1.25 4.27
C LEU A 82 -5.32 -1.27 5.79
N GLU A 83 -6.07 -2.07 6.55
CA GLU A 83 -5.87 -2.19 8.00
C GLU A 83 -4.53 -2.84 8.33
N LEU A 84 -4.10 -3.81 7.50
CA LEU A 84 -2.79 -4.42 7.65
C LEU A 84 -1.66 -3.45 7.29
N GLU A 85 -1.85 -2.60 6.27
CA GLU A 85 -0.90 -1.55 5.93
C GLU A 85 -0.74 -0.56 7.10
N ASP A 86 -1.86 -0.03 7.61
CA ASP A 86 -1.88 0.87 8.78
C ASP A 86 -1.19 0.24 10.01
N CYS A 87 -1.43 -1.06 10.27
CA CYS A 87 -0.83 -1.81 11.38
C CYS A 87 0.71 -1.92 11.25
N LEU A 88 1.19 -2.06 10.01
CA LEU A 88 2.62 -2.20 9.72
C LEU A 88 3.34 -0.85 9.59
N CYS A 89 2.62 0.24 9.36
CA CYS A 89 3.16 1.57 9.15
C CYS A 89 3.72 2.14 10.47
N ILE A 90 5.03 2.00 10.67
CA ILE A 90 5.72 2.45 11.88
C ILE A 90 6.53 3.69 11.55
N ASP A 91 6.20 4.83 12.17
CA ASP A 91 7.04 6.03 12.11
C ASP A 91 8.38 5.73 12.80
N THR A 92 9.47 5.99 12.08
CA THR A 92 10.84 5.75 12.53
C THR A 92 11.62 7.04 12.71
N ASN A 93 10.96 8.20 12.56
CA ASN A 93 11.57 9.46 12.91
C ASN A 93 11.73 9.55 14.44
N GLU A 94 12.97 9.35 14.89
CA GLU A 94 13.45 9.74 16.22
C GLU A 94 13.64 11.27 16.33
#